data_AF-F5YIN8-F1
#
_entry.id   AF-F5YIN8-F1
#
_cell.length_a   1.000
_cell.length_b   1.000
_cell.length_c   1.000
_cell.angle_alpha   90.00
_cell.angle_beta   90.00
_cell.angle_gamma   90.00
#
_symmetry.space_group_name_H-M   'P 1'
#
loop_
_entity.id
_entity.type
_entity.pdbx_description
1 polymer ?
#
loop_
_entity_poly.entity_id
_entity_poly.type
_entity_poly.pdbx_seq_one_letter_code
_entity_poly.pdbx_strand_id
1 'polypeptide(L)'
;MKPKPNQGPYVPQVGIEYPANPDEHLLQAPKLVEINLDEHYPFLDKSLGFRLWSALIYLGIFVLVFFISPIRFGLRIEGRRILKKNRKLFKNGAMTVSNHVLRWDFLHVLQAVRYRRLYFPAWKENIAGPDRNLIRAVGGIPVPTDIHTIKYFNMAFDELHRRKKWLHAFPESSNWHYYQPIRPFKKGVFAMAYKYNLPCIPMAFSYREPKGLFKLFKKNYPFITLRIGEPIMPDLSLPRKEAVNILREQCHRKIVELAGIREGENPYPCEGD
;
A
#
# COMPACT_ATOMS: atom_id res chain seq x y z
N MET A 1 16.73 -16.85 -7.83
CA MET A 1 17.99 -16.25 -7.33
C MET A 1 17.66 -15.52 -6.04
N LYS A 2 18.08 -16.10 -4.91
CA LYS A 2 18.20 -15.36 -3.65
C LYS A 2 19.18 -14.19 -3.90
N PRO A 3 19.03 -13.03 -3.23
CA PRO A 3 20.03 -11.97 -3.31
C PRO A 3 21.41 -12.55 -2.97
N LYS A 4 22.45 -12.16 -3.72
CA LYS A 4 23.82 -12.51 -3.36
C LYS A 4 24.10 -11.85 -2.00
N PRO A 5 24.61 -12.58 -1.00
CA PRO A 5 24.69 -12.11 0.38
C PRO A 5 25.51 -10.82 0.60
N ASN A 6 26.34 -10.39 -0.38
CA ASN A 6 27.27 -9.26 -0.22
C ASN A 6 26.91 -7.99 -1.03
N GLN A 7 25.80 -7.95 -1.78
CA GLN A 7 25.37 -6.72 -2.46
C GLN A 7 24.12 -6.16 -1.76
N GLY A 8 24.15 -4.87 -1.38
CA GLY A 8 23.00 -4.15 -0.85
C GLY A 8 21.82 -4.12 -1.84
N PRO A 9 20.68 -3.48 -1.50
CA PRO A 9 19.53 -3.45 -2.38
C PRO A 9 19.88 -2.74 -3.69
N TYR A 10 19.31 -3.20 -4.81
CA TYR A 10 19.49 -2.51 -6.08
C TYR A 10 18.76 -1.16 -6.04
N VAL A 11 19.49 -0.07 -6.29
CA VAL A 11 18.96 1.29 -6.35
C VAL A 11 18.76 1.70 -7.82
N PRO A 12 17.53 1.97 -8.26
CA PRO A 12 17.26 2.42 -9.63
C PRO A 12 17.87 3.79 -9.92
N GLN A 13 18.59 3.91 -11.04
CA GLN A 13 19.12 5.20 -11.53
C GLN A 13 18.11 5.81 -12.50
N VAL A 14 17.03 6.38 -11.95
CA VAL A 14 15.86 6.86 -12.71
C VAL A 14 15.90 8.37 -13.03
N GLY A 15 16.92 9.09 -12.55
CA GLY A 15 17.07 10.54 -12.78
C GLY A 15 15.97 11.38 -12.13
N ILE A 16 15.34 10.88 -11.07
CA ILE A 16 14.31 11.59 -10.30
C ILE A 16 14.99 12.27 -9.12
N GLU A 17 14.77 13.57 -8.98
CA GLU A 17 15.10 14.31 -7.76
C GLU A 17 13.98 14.12 -6.75
N TYR A 18 14.33 13.67 -5.56
CA TYR A 18 13.37 13.44 -4.48
C TYR A 18 13.37 14.63 -3.52
N PRO A 19 12.20 15.04 -2.98
CA PRO A 19 12.12 16.12 -2.01
C PRO A 19 12.93 15.84 -0.74
N ALA A 20 13.32 16.90 -0.01
CA ALA A 20 13.95 16.75 1.30
C ALA A 20 12.93 16.39 2.38
N ASN A 21 11.71 16.92 2.30
CA ASN A 21 10.64 16.61 3.23
C ASN A 21 10.02 15.25 2.87
N PRO A 22 10.09 14.22 3.74
CA PRO A 22 9.60 12.88 3.44
C PRO A 22 8.08 12.83 3.21
N ASP A 23 7.31 13.84 3.59
CA ASP A 23 5.85 13.87 3.38
C ASP A 23 5.44 14.52 2.06
N GLU A 24 6.37 15.14 1.34
CA GLU A 24 6.05 15.91 0.16
C GLU A 24 5.58 15.02 -1.00
N HIS A 25 4.63 15.52 -1.78
CA HIS A 25 4.08 14.79 -2.93
C HIS A 25 4.89 15.09 -4.18
N LEU A 26 5.59 14.07 -4.70
CA LEU A 26 6.40 14.19 -5.93
C LEU A 26 5.57 14.54 -7.18
N LEU A 27 4.34 14.03 -7.25
CA LEU A 27 3.44 14.22 -8.37
C LEU A 27 2.11 14.78 -7.86
N GLN A 28 1.69 15.92 -8.43
CA GLN A 28 0.35 16.43 -8.27
C GLN A 28 -0.48 16.03 -9.50
N ALA A 29 -1.52 15.23 -9.28
CA ALA A 29 -2.45 14.90 -10.35
C ALA A 29 -3.30 16.15 -10.68
N PRO A 30 -3.61 16.39 -11.96
CA PRO A 30 -4.51 17.49 -12.30
C PRO A 30 -5.89 17.23 -11.68
N LYS A 31 -6.44 18.26 -11.02
CA LYS A 31 -7.81 18.24 -10.47
C LYS A 31 -8.79 18.32 -11.64
N LEU A 32 -9.54 17.25 -11.89
CA LEU A 32 -10.55 17.19 -12.96
C LEU A 32 -11.95 17.54 -12.46
N VAL A 33 -12.22 17.28 -11.19
CA VAL A 33 -13.52 17.55 -10.56
C VAL A 33 -13.34 18.11 -9.16
N GLU A 34 -14.31 18.91 -8.75
CA GLU A 34 -14.44 19.27 -7.35
C GLU A 34 -15.13 18.15 -6.57
N ILE A 35 -14.55 17.80 -5.43
CA ILE A 35 -15.10 16.79 -4.53
C ILE A 35 -15.35 17.45 -3.19
N ASN A 36 -16.62 17.53 -2.82
CA ASN A 36 -17.02 17.83 -1.46
C ASN A 36 -17.15 16.51 -0.69
N LEU A 37 -16.37 16.38 0.38
CA LEU A 37 -16.47 15.24 1.29
C LEU A 37 -17.28 15.72 2.48
N ASP A 38 -18.58 15.50 2.41
CA ASP A 38 -19.54 15.81 3.46
C ASP A 38 -20.20 14.52 3.97
N GLU A 39 -21.29 14.67 4.71
CA GLU A 39 -22.07 13.56 5.24
C GLU A 39 -22.86 12.75 4.21
N HIS A 40 -23.13 13.35 3.05
CA HIS A 40 -23.85 12.72 1.95
C HIS A 40 -22.88 12.01 0.99
N TYR A 41 -21.58 12.30 1.07
CA TYR A 41 -20.59 11.65 0.24
C TYR A 41 -20.58 10.12 0.44
N PRO A 42 -20.71 9.32 -0.64
CA PRO A 42 -20.79 7.87 -0.53
C PRO A 42 -19.41 7.26 -0.30
N PHE A 43 -18.83 7.37 0.90
CA PHE A 43 -17.52 6.78 1.23
C PHE A 43 -17.43 5.30 0.83
N LEU A 44 -18.51 4.55 1.10
CA LEU A 44 -18.77 3.22 0.55
C LEU A 44 -19.97 3.28 -0.39
N ASP A 45 -19.71 3.34 -1.70
CA ASP A 45 -20.78 3.28 -2.69
C ASP A 45 -21.37 1.85 -2.78
N LYS A 46 -22.67 1.75 -2.47
CA LYS A 46 -23.42 0.50 -2.42
C LYS A 46 -24.39 0.35 -3.60
N SER A 47 -24.44 1.33 -4.51
CA SER A 47 -25.35 1.31 -5.65
C SER A 47 -25.09 0.11 -6.57
N LEU A 48 -26.14 -0.41 -7.20
CA LEU A 48 -26.00 -1.56 -8.09
C LEU A 48 -25.07 -1.23 -9.28
N GLY A 49 -25.23 -0.04 -9.87
CA GLY A 49 -24.37 0.43 -10.96
C GLY A 49 -22.88 0.45 -10.59
N PHE A 50 -22.55 1.02 -9.42
CA PHE A 50 -21.16 1.02 -8.95
C PHE A 50 -20.63 -0.39 -8.68
N ARG A 51 -21.46 -1.28 -8.11
CA ARG A 51 -21.07 -2.67 -7.86
C ARG A 51 -20.78 -3.43 -9.14
N LEU A 52 -21.59 -3.25 -10.19
CA LEU A 52 -21.37 -3.83 -11.51
C LEU A 52 -20.10 -3.26 -12.15
N TRP A 53 -19.93 -1.95 -12.12
CA TRP A 53 -18.72 -1.29 -12.62
C TRP A 53 -17.45 -1.79 -11.90
N SER A 54 -17.48 -1.84 -10.57
CA SER A 54 -16.38 -2.40 -9.76
C SER A 54 -16.12 -3.86 -10.15
N ALA A 55 -17.15 -4.68 -10.35
CA ALA A 55 -16.98 -6.07 -10.79
C ALA A 55 -16.29 -6.17 -12.16
N LEU A 56 -16.67 -5.34 -13.14
CA LEU A 56 -16.01 -5.27 -14.46
C LEU A 56 -14.54 -4.86 -14.35
N ILE A 57 -14.24 -3.85 -13.54
CA ILE A 57 -12.84 -3.43 -13.28
C ILE A 57 -12.04 -4.57 -12.65
N TYR A 58 -12.59 -5.25 -11.63
CA TYR A 58 -11.91 -6.40 -11.01
C TYR A 58 -11.69 -7.56 -12.00
N LEU A 59 -12.64 -7.83 -12.91
CA LEU A 59 -12.47 -8.80 -13.98
C LEU A 59 -11.30 -8.42 -14.90
N GLY A 60 -11.26 -7.17 -15.38
CA GLY A 60 -10.17 -6.65 -16.20
C GLY A 60 -8.82 -6.71 -15.48
N ILE A 61 -8.78 -6.43 -14.18
CA ILE A 61 -7.56 -6.56 -13.37
C ILE A 61 -7.06 -8.02 -13.35
N PHE A 62 -7.95 -8.97 -13.11
CA PHE A 62 -7.56 -10.39 -13.01
C PHE A 62 -7.14 -11.00 -14.34
N VAL A 63 -7.77 -10.60 -15.45
CA VAL A 63 -7.49 -11.16 -16.78
C VAL A 63 -6.33 -10.43 -17.46
N LEU A 64 -6.30 -9.10 -17.40
CA LEU A 64 -5.32 -8.29 -18.13
C LEU A 64 -4.18 -7.82 -17.22
N VAL A 65 -4.48 -7.10 -16.15
CA VAL A 65 -3.43 -6.45 -15.34
C VAL A 65 -2.52 -7.48 -14.69
N PHE A 66 -3.06 -8.56 -14.13
CA PHE A 66 -2.24 -9.61 -13.49
C PHE A 66 -1.32 -10.32 -14.47
N PHE A 67 -1.68 -10.38 -15.75
CA PHE A 67 -0.83 -10.92 -16.81
C PHE A 67 0.20 -9.89 -17.31
N ILE A 68 -0.21 -8.64 -17.48
CA ILE A 68 0.64 -7.55 -17.97
C ILE A 68 1.70 -7.16 -16.92
N SER A 69 1.37 -7.12 -15.63
CA SER A 69 2.29 -6.63 -14.59
C SER A 69 3.62 -7.39 -14.52
N PRO A 70 3.66 -8.74 -14.54
CA PRO A 70 4.91 -9.49 -14.67
C PRO A 70 5.73 -9.14 -15.92
N ILE A 71 5.09 -8.89 -17.06
CA ILE A 71 5.77 -8.59 -18.33
C ILE A 71 6.29 -7.14 -18.35
N ARG A 72 5.44 -6.19 -17.95
CA ARG A 72 5.74 -4.76 -17.99
C ARG A 72 6.66 -4.31 -16.87
N PHE A 73 6.50 -4.81 -15.65
CA PHE A 73 7.31 -4.40 -14.49
C PHE A 73 8.34 -5.44 -14.07
N GLY A 74 8.42 -6.58 -14.77
CA GLY A 74 9.20 -7.71 -14.27
C GLY A 74 8.72 -8.17 -12.89
N LEU A 75 7.43 -7.97 -12.58
CA LEU A 75 6.91 -8.14 -11.22
C LEU A 75 7.13 -9.57 -10.72
N ARG A 76 7.82 -9.70 -9.59
CA ARG A 76 7.89 -10.94 -8.81
C ARG A 76 7.26 -10.71 -7.45
N ILE A 77 6.41 -11.64 -7.03
CA ILE A 77 5.82 -11.62 -5.70
C ILE A 77 6.39 -12.78 -4.89
N GLU A 78 7.07 -12.48 -3.80
CA GLU A 78 7.71 -13.44 -2.90
C GLU A 78 6.96 -13.50 -1.57
N GLY A 79 6.99 -14.65 -0.88
CA GLY A 79 6.38 -14.77 0.45
C GLY A 79 4.88 -15.12 0.48
N ARG A 80 4.21 -15.35 -0.66
CA ARG A 80 2.76 -15.69 -0.69
C ARG A 80 2.34 -16.85 0.21
N ARG A 81 3.24 -17.82 0.43
CA ARG A 81 3.05 -18.96 1.33
C ARG A 81 2.77 -18.54 2.79
N ILE A 82 3.25 -17.38 3.22
CA ILE A 82 2.97 -16.80 4.54
C ILE A 82 1.48 -16.49 4.69
N LEU A 83 0.84 -15.98 3.64
CA LEU A 83 -0.61 -15.72 3.66
C LEU A 83 -1.42 -17.02 3.84
N LYS A 84 -0.98 -18.11 3.20
CA LYS A 84 -1.63 -19.42 3.32
C LYS A 84 -1.42 -20.03 4.71
N LYS A 85 -0.19 -19.96 5.23
CA LYS A 85 0.21 -20.45 6.57
C LYS A 85 -0.62 -19.79 7.67
N ASN A 86 -0.77 -18.47 7.60
CA ASN A 86 -1.44 -17.67 8.64
C ASN A 86 -2.94 -17.42 8.39
N ARG A 87 -3.58 -18.18 7.48
CA ARG A 87 -4.99 -17.94 7.07
C ARG A 87 -5.99 -17.84 8.24
N LYS A 88 -5.74 -18.57 9.33
CA LYS A 88 -6.60 -18.57 10.53
C LYS A 88 -6.56 -17.22 11.26
N LEU A 89 -5.40 -16.55 11.26
CA LEU A 89 -5.22 -15.22 11.85
C LEU A 89 -6.05 -14.16 11.12
N PHE A 90 -6.26 -14.35 9.81
CA PHE A 90 -6.98 -13.41 8.95
C PHE A 90 -8.50 -13.62 8.90
N LYS A 91 -9.07 -14.45 9.80
CA LYS A 91 -10.50 -14.79 9.80
C LYS A 91 -11.42 -13.57 9.94
N ASN A 92 -10.93 -12.51 10.60
CA ASN A 92 -11.66 -11.27 10.86
C ASN A 92 -11.16 -10.10 9.98
N GLY A 93 -10.40 -10.40 8.92
CA GLY A 93 -9.71 -9.39 8.10
C GLY A 93 -8.21 -9.33 8.39
N ALA A 94 -7.52 -8.45 7.68
CA ALA A 94 -6.10 -8.14 7.87
C ALA A 94 -5.80 -6.73 7.36
N MET A 95 -4.70 -6.14 7.83
CA MET A 95 -4.18 -4.86 7.36
C MET A 95 -2.88 -5.09 6.58
N THR A 96 -2.84 -4.87 5.28
CA THR A 96 -1.58 -4.90 4.53
C THR A 96 -0.93 -3.51 4.53
N VAL A 97 0.38 -3.43 4.77
CA VAL A 97 1.11 -2.15 4.73
C VAL A 97 2.33 -2.27 3.82
N SER A 98 2.63 -1.23 3.04
CA SER A 98 3.83 -1.21 2.18
C SER A 98 4.34 0.20 1.91
N ASN A 99 5.60 0.31 1.48
CA ASN A 99 6.11 1.53 0.86
C ASN A 99 5.35 1.89 -0.42
N HIS A 100 5.36 3.17 -0.79
CA HIS A 100 4.53 3.73 -1.87
C HIS A 100 5.40 4.27 -3.02
N VAL A 101 5.54 3.47 -4.07
CA VAL A 101 6.64 3.63 -5.04
C VAL A 101 6.23 3.57 -6.50
N LEU A 102 4.96 3.31 -6.80
CA LEU A 102 4.42 3.44 -8.16
C LEU A 102 3.04 4.06 -8.09
N ARG A 103 2.65 4.81 -9.12
CA ARG A 103 1.30 5.38 -9.25
C ARG A 103 0.17 4.37 -8.97
N TRP A 104 0.33 3.11 -9.38
CA TRP A 104 -0.66 2.03 -9.19
C TRP A 104 -0.08 0.78 -8.50
N ASP A 105 0.86 0.96 -7.57
CA ASP A 105 1.38 -0.15 -6.76
C ASP A 105 0.30 -0.92 -5.98
N PHE A 106 -0.81 -0.28 -5.62
CA PHE A 106 -1.98 -0.96 -5.04
C PHE A 106 -2.49 -2.12 -5.92
N LEU A 107 -2.33 -2.09 -7.25
CA LEU A 107 -2.67 -3.20 -8.14
C LEU A 107 -1.72 -4.39 -7.96
N HIS A 108 -0.45 -4.13 -7.64
CA HIS A 108 0.53 -5.16 -7.34
C HIS A 108 0.30 -5.77 -5.94
N VAL A 109 -0.12 -4.94 -4.97
CA VAL A 109 -0.57 -5.43 -3.65
C VAL A 109 -1.82 -6.31 -3.80
N LEU A 110 -2.78 -5.87 -4.63
CA LEU A 110 -3.95 -6.67 -4.98
C LEU A 110 -3.54 -8.01 -5.62
N GLN A 111 -2.58 -7.99 -6.55
CA GLN A 111 -2.01 -9.20 -7.12
C GLN A 111 -1.37 -10.08 -6.05
N ALA A 112 -0.68 -9.52 -5.05
CA ALA A 112 -0.06 -10.26 -3.95
C ALA A 112 -1.07 -10.97 -3.04
N VAL A 113 -2.22 -10.36 -2.78
CA VAL A 113 -3.32 -10.98 -1.99
C VAL A 113 -4.29 -11.82 -2.82
N ARG A 114 -4.08 -11.90 -4.14
CA ARG A 114 -4.86 -12.66 -5.14
C ARG A 114 -6.27 -12.09 -5.32
N TYR A 115 -7.31 -12.95 -5.37
CA TYR A 115 -8.69 -12.59 -5.66
C TYR A 115 -9.42 -11.88 -4.50
N ARG A 116 -8.69 -11.34 -3.53
CA ARG A 116 -9.26 -10.62 -2.39
C ARG A 116 -9.47 -9.17 -2.78
N ARG A 117 -10.57 -8.57 -2.35
CA ARG A 117 -10.73 -7.12 -2.42
C ARG A 117 -9.99 -6.48 -1.25
N LEU A 118 -9.32 -5.36 -1.53
CA LEU A 118 -8.68 -4.50 -0.54
C LEU A 118 -9.45 -3.18 -0.49
N TYR A 119 -9.42 -2.54 0.67
CA TYR A 119 -9.94 -1.19 0.84
C TYR A 119 -8.86 -0.34 1.50
N PHE A 120 -8.66 0.88 1.03
CA PHE A 120 -7.53 1.69 1.48
C PHE A 120 -7.87 3.17 1.55
N PRO A 121 -7.28 3.91 2.50
CA PRO A 121 -7.32 5.36 2.50
C PRO A 121 -6.66 5.88 1.21
N ALA A 122 -7.33 6.80 0.53
CA ALA A 122 -6.84 7.44 -0.68
C ALA A 122 -6.81 8.96 -0.48
N TRP A 123 -5.75 9.60 -0.95
CA TRP A 123 -5.66 11.06 -0.92
C TRP A 123 -6.80 11.68 -1.76
N LYS A 124 -7.45 12.72 -1.24
CA LYS A 124 -8.67 13.30 -1.84
C LYS A 124 -8.41 13.79 -3.27
N GLU A 125 -7.24 14.36 -3.48
CA GLU A 125 -6.75 14.93 -4.74
C GLU A 125 -6.63 13.86 -5.82
N ASN A 126 -6.24 12.63 -5.46
CA ASN A 126 -6.22 11.50 -6.39
C ASN A 126 -7.63 11.05 -6.79
N ILE A 127 -8.61 11.21 -5.89
CA ILE A 127 -10.03 10.95 -6.20
C ILE A 127 -10.61 12.09 -7.04
N ALA A 128 -10.06 13.30 -6.96
CA ALA A 128 -10.43 14.44 -7.80
C ALA A 128 -9.79 14.40 -9.20
N GLY A 129 -8.83 13.51 -9.42
CA GLY A 129 -8.04 13.41 -10.64
C GLY A 129 -8.49 12.34 -11.65
N PRO A 130 -7.65 12.02 -12.65
CA PRO A 130 -7.96 11.08 -13.74
C PRO A 130 -8.19 9.64 -13.27
N ASP A 131 -7.53 9.22 -12.20
CA ASP A 131 -7.57 7.83 -11.72
C ASP A 131 -8.78 7.55 -10.80
N ARG A 132 -9.66 8.54 -10.59
CA ARG A 132 -10.77 8.48 -9.62
C ARG A 132 -11.59 7.21 -9.75
N ASN A 133 -11.99 6.86 -10.97
CA ASN A 133 -12.91 5.76 -11.23
C ASN A 133 -12.23 4.42 -10.92
N LEU A 134 -10.94 4.30 -11.25
CA LEU A 134 -10.14 3.12 -10.95
C LEU A 134 -9.93 2.99 -9.44
N ILE A 135 -9.42 4.04 -8.78
CA ILE A 135 -9.13 4.03 -7.34
C ILE A 135 -10.40 3.71 -6.54
N ARG A 136 -11.53 4.36 -6.86
CA ARG A 136 -12.82 4.08 -6.20
C ARG A 136 -13.27 2.65 -6.47
N ALA A 137 -13.25 2.19 -7.72
CA ALA A 137 -13.69 0.84 -8.08
C ALA A 137 -12.88 -0.27 -7.38
N VAL A 138 -11.58 -0.05 -7.13
CA VAL A 138 -10.72 -1.03 -6.45
C VAL A 138 -10.74 -0.94 -4.93
N GLY A 139 -11.46 0.01 -4.34
CA GLY A 139 -11.67 0.10 -2.88
C GLY A 139 -11.01 1.30 -2.19
N GLY A 140 -10.51 2.28 -2.94
CA GLY A 140 -10.00 3.53 -2.39
C GLY A 140 -11.11 4.38 -1.76
N ILE A 141 -10.88 4.83 -0.54
CA ILE A 141 -11.80 5.66 0.25
C ILE A 141 -11.12 7.00 0.50
N PRO A 142 -11.67 8.13 0.02
CA PRO A 142 -11.03 9.43 0.17
C PRO A 142 -10.86 9.78 1.65
N VAL A 143 -9.66 10.19 2.04
CA VAL A 143 -9.40 10.74 3.38
C VAL A 143 -9.92 12.18 3.41
N PRO A 144 -10.86 12.52 4.31
CA PRO A 144 -11.31 13.90 4.46
C PRO A 144 -10.26 14.73 5.21
N THR A 145 -10.19 16.01 4.87
CA THR A 145 -9.36 17.00 5.58
C THR A 145 -10.11 17.65 6.75
N ASP A 146 -11.44 17.59 6.74
CA ASP A 146 -12.32 18.20 7.73
C ASP A 146 -12.62 17.27 8.92
N ILE A 147 -12.64 17.84 10.12
CA ILE A 147 -12.87 17.13 11.38
C ILE A 147 -14.32 16.62 11.49
N HIS A 148 -15.31 17.34 10.96
CA HIS A 148 -16.69 16.88 10.98
C HIS A 148 -16.89 15.69 10.03
N THR A 149 -16.20 15.67 8.90
CA THR A 149 -16.31 14.57 7.92
C THR A 149 -15.51 13.33 8.31
N ILE A 150 -14.44 13.44 9.12
CA ILE A 150 -13.62 12.29 9.54
C ILE A 150 -14.45 11.17 10.20
N LYS A 151 -15.58 11.51 10.83
CA LYS A 151 -16.49 10.53 11.46
C LYS A 151 -17.09 9.59 10.42
N TYR A 152 -17.49 10.08 9.24
CA TYR A 152 -18.08 9.26 8.17
C TYR A 152 -17.04 8.38 7.49
N PHE A 153 -15.81 8.89 7.34
CA PHE A 153 -14.67 8.07 6.95
C PHE A 153 -14.44 6.92 7.94
N ASN A 154 -14.43 7.20 9.24
CA ASN A 154 -14.29 6.17 10.27
C ASN A 154 -15.44 5.15 10.24
N MET A 155 -16.69 5.60 10.06
CA MET A 155 -17.85 4.72 9.92
C MET A 155 -17.73 3.78 8.71
N ALA A 156 -17.15 4.25 7.60
CA ALA A 156 -16.87 3.41 6.44
C ALA A 156 -15.89 2.28 6.79
N PHE A 157 -14.80 2.57 7.50
CA PHE A 157 -13.86 1.54 7.94
C PHE A 157 -14.41 0.62 9.02
N ASP A 158 -15.27 1.13 9.93
CA ASP A 158 -15.99 0.32 10.92
C ASP A 158 -16.89 -0.72 10.22
N GLU A 159 -17.62 -0.29 9.18
CA GLU A 159 -18.46 -1.18 8.38
C GLU A 159 -17.63 -2.21 7.59
N LEU A 160 -16.46 -1.82 7.06
CA LEU A 160 -15.55 -2.76 6.38
C LEU A 160 -14.99 -3.80 7.35
N HIS A 161 -14.62 -3.39 8.56
CA HIS A 161 -14.16 -4.29 9.62
C HIS A 161 -15.27 -5.27 10.03
N ARG A 162 -16.50 -4.79 10.25
CA ARG A 162 -17.67 -5.65 10.54
C ARG A 162 -17.90 -6.71 9.44
N ARG A 163 -17.65 -6.34 8.18
CA ARG A 163 -17.71 -7.23 7.00
C ARG A 163 -16.46 -8.09 6.81
N LYS A 164 -15.51 -8.07 7.76
CA LYS A 164 -14.25 -8.83 7.76
C LYS A 164 -13.42 -8.60 6.50
N LYS A 165 -13.46 -7.37 5.97
CA LYS A 165 -12.70 -6.99 4.77
C LYS A 165 -11.23 -6.80 5.09
N TRP A 166 -10.40 -6.96 4.07
CA TRP A 166 -8.98 -6.65 4.16
C TRP A 166 -8.78 -5.18 3.85
N LEU A 167 -7.94 -4.56 4.66
CA LEU A 167 -7.56 -3.17 4.53
C LEU A 167 -6.13 -3.10 4.01
N HIS A 168 -5.82 -2.02 3.31
CA HIS A 168 -4.46 -1.70 2.88
C HIS A 168 -4.15 -0.24 3.19
N ALA A 169 -2.89 0.07 3.47
CA ALA A 169 -2.44 1.43 3.52
C ALA A 169 -0.97 1.55 3.11
N PHE A 170 -0.64 2.74 2.64
CA PHE A 170 0.72 3.21 2.42
C PHE A 170 1.08 4.16 3.56
N PRO A 171 1.71 3.68 4.65
CA PRO A 171 1.97 4.51 5.81
C PRO A 171 2.97 5.65 5.55
N GLU A 172 3.68 5.65 4.42
CA GLU A 172 4.54 6.78 3.99
C GLU A 172 3.75 8.00 3.46
N SER A 173 2.41 7.90 3.34
CA SER A 173 1.45 8.93 2.93
C SER A 173 1.54 9.45 1.48
N SER A 174 2.70 9.90 1.01
CA SER A 174 2.91 10.34 -0.37
C SER A 174 3.56 9.25 -1.22
N ASN A 175 3.57 9.39 -2.54
CA ASN A 175 4.17 8.40 -3.46
C ASN A 175 5.49 8.92 -4.02
N TRP A 176 6.58 8.20 -3.82
CA TRP A 176 7.88 8.55 -4.42
C TRP A 176 8.29 7.47 -5.42
N HIS A 177 8.13 7.79 -6.69
CA HIS A 177 8.27 6.83 -7.78
C HIS A 177 9.68 6.22 -7.80
N TYR A 178 9.79 4.90 -7.73
CA TYR A 178 11.05 4.15 -7.65
C TYR A 178 11.96 4.45 -6.45
N TYR A 179 11.46 5.11 -5.41
CA TYR A 179 12.28 5.42 -4.24
C TYR A 179 12.63 4.16 -3.45
N GLN A 180 13.93 3.98 -3.19
CA GLN A 180 14.45 2.76 -2.58
C GLN A 180 14.42 2.78 -1.04
N PRO A 181 14.83 3.87 -0.36
CA PRO A 181 14.69 3.98 1.08
C PRO A 181 13.23 3.83 1.53
N ILE A 182 13.03 3.37 2.77
CA ILE A 182 11.72 3.32 3.39
C ILE A 182 11.55 4.58 4.21
N ARG A 183 10.53 5.37 3.87
CA ARG A 183 10.25 6.64 4.54
C ARG A 183 9.54 6.41 5.87
N PRO A 184 9.51 7.44 6.74
CA PRO A 184 8.79 7.37 7.99
C PRO A 184 7.32 7.01 7.80
N PHE A 185 6.76 6.34 8.82
CA PHE A 185 5.40 5.83 8.80
C PHE A 185 4.48 6.68 9.67
N LYS A 186 3.31 7.04 9.14
CA LYS A 186 2.25 7.70 9.89
C LYS A 186 1.56 6.74 10.85
N LYS A 187 1.31 7.17 12.09
CA LYS A 187 0.63 6.39 13.15
C LYS A 187 -0.80 5.96 12.84
N GLY A 188 -1.54 6.71 12.00
CA GLY A 188 -2.98 6.52 11.81
C GLY A 188 -3.39 5.11 11.35
N VAL A 189 -2.59 4.51 10.46
CA VAL A 189 -2.81 3.14 9.96
C VAL A 189 -2.70 2.10 11.09
N PHE A 190 -1.72 2.27 11.97
CA PHE A 190 -1.46 1.36 13.08
C PHE A 190 -2.46 1.57 14.22
N ALA A 191 -2.91 2.80 14.43
CA ALA A 191 -4.04 3.09 15.33
C ALA A 191 -5.33 2.40 14.86
N MET A 192 -5.57 2.35 13.54
CA MET A 192 -6.69 1.61 12.95
C MET A 192 -6.51 0.09 13.10
N ALA A 193 -5.30 -0.45 12.86
CA ALA A 193 -5.01 -1.86 13.07
C ALA A 193 -5.20 -2.29 14.54
N TYR A 194 -4.76 -1.46 15.49
CA TYR A 194 -5.00 -1.64 16.93
C TYR A 194 -6.50 -1.62 17.26
N LYS A 195 -7.24 -0.59 16.81
CA LYS A 195 -8.69 -0.44 17.05
C LYS A 195 -9.47 -1.70 16.65
N TYR A 196 -9.11 -2.28 15.51
CA TYR A 196 -9.81 -3.44 14.94
C TYR A 196 -9.17 -4.78 15.30
N ASN A 197 -8.10 -4.79 16.11
CA ASN A 197 -7.31 -5.96 16.42
C ASN A 197 -6.94 -6.79 15.16
N LEU A 198 -6.46 -6.09 14.13
CA LEU A 198 -6.12 -6.70 12.85
C LEU A 198 -4.63 -7.04 12.79
N PRO A 199 -4.25 -8.21 12.27
CA PRO A 199 -2.85 -8.49 11.93
C PRO A 199 -2.38 -7.55 10.82
N CYS A 200 -1.26 -6.87 11.07
CA CYS A 200 -0.54 -6.11 10.06
C CYS A 200 0.37 -7.04 9.25
N ILE A 201 0.20 -7.07 7.94
CA ILE A 201 1.02 -7.84 6.99
C ILE A 201 1.97 -6.84 6.30
N PRO A 202 3.22 -6.73 6.76
CA PRO A 202 4.21 -5.89 6.11
C PRO A 202 4.56 -6.44 4.72
N MET A 203 4.61 -5.56 3.73
CA MET A 203 5.07 -5.86 2.39
C MET A 203 6.05 -4.79 1.93
N ALA A 204 7.06 -5.19 1.17
CA ALA A 204 8.04 -4.25 0.63
C ALA A 204 8.17 -4.39 -0.88
N PHE A 205 8.01 -3.28 -1.58
CA PHE A 205 8.51 -3.11 -2.93
C PHE A 205 10.01 -2.86 -2.89
N SER A 206 10.73 -3.58 -3.74
CA SER A 206 12.17 -3.44 -3.96
C SER A 206 12.49 -3.70 -5.42
N TYR A 207 13.71 -3.40 -5.81
CA TYR A 207 14.10 -3.37 -7.21
C TYR A 207 15.14 -4.42 -7.55
N ARG A 208 15.24 -4.72 -8.85
CA ARG A 208 16.24 -5.60 -9.42
C ARG A 208 16.65 -5.06 -10.78
N GLU A 209 17.92 -5.28 -11.12
CA GLU A 209 18.39 -4.97 -12.46
C GLU A 209 17.62 -5.78 -13.51
N PRO A 210 17.14 -5.14 -14.61
CA PRO A 210 16.63 -5.85 -15.77
C PRO A 210 17.68 -6.80 -16.37
N LYS A 211 17.23 -7.92 -16.95
CA LYS A 211 18.11 -8.94 -17.53
C LYS A 211 17.86 -9.17 -19.01
N GLY A 212 18.90 -9.58 -19.74
CA GLY A 212 18.81 -9.98 -21.16
C GLY A 212 18.30 -8.84 -22.05
N LEU A 213 17.44 -9.17 -23.02
CA LEU A 213 16.84 -8.20 -23.95
C LEU A 213 16.14 -7.03 -23.24
N PHE A 214 15.56 -7.25 -22.05
CA PHE A 214 14.93 -6.17 -21.29
C PHE A 214 15.93 -5.09 -20.84
N LYS A 215 17.22 -5.41 -20.68
CA LYS A 215 18.25 -4.41 -20.37
C LYS A 215 18.48 -3.45 -21.55
N LEU A 216 18.29 -3.91 -22.78
CA LEU A 216 18.41 -3.07 -23.98
C LEU A 216 17.20 -2.15 -24.18
N PHE A 217 15.98 -2.65 -23.92
CA PHE A 217 14.73 -1.89 -24.15
C PHE A 217 14.23 -1.09 -22.94
N LYS A 218 14.67 -1.41 -21.72
CA LYS A 218 14.26 -0.75 -20.45
C LYS A 218 15.46 -0.24 -19.66
N LYS A 219 16.38 0.45 -20.34
CA LYS A 219 17.69 0.85 -19.79
C LYS A 219 17.58 1.61 -18.45
N ASN A 220 16.49 2.34 -18.22
CA ASN A 220 16.30 3.18 -17.03
C ASN A 220 15.19 2.69 -16.07
N TYR A 221 14.53 1.56 -16.33
CA TYR A 221 13.39 1.11 -15.51
C TYR A 221 13.67 -0.25 -14.83
N PRO A 222 13.60 -0.32 -13.49
CA PRO A 222 13.93 -1.55 -12.76
C PRO A 222 12.87 -2.63 -12.93
N PHE A 223 13.26 -3.88 -12.68
CA PHE A 223 12.30 -4.92 -12.34
C PHE A 223 11.89 -4.83 -10.87
N ILE A 224 10.64 -5.21 -10.57
CA ILE A 224 10.05 -5.00 -9.24
C ILE A 224 9.88 -6.33 -8.49
N THR A 225 10.26 -6.37 -7.22
CA THR A 225 9.91 -7.44 -6.26
C THR A 225 8.96 -6.88 -5.23
N LEU A 226 7.82 -7.53 -5.02
CA LEU A 226 6.98 -7.31 -3.85
C LEU A 226 7.15 -8.50 -2.90
N ARG A 227 7.75 -8.27 -1.74
CA ARG A 227 7.94 -9.31 -0.71
C ARG A 227 6.89 -9.17 0.38
N ILE A 228 6.35 -10.30 0.83
CA ILE A 228 5.36 -10.38 1.90
C ILE A 228 6.06 -10.91 3.16
N GLY A 229 5.92 -10.21 4.29
CA GLY A 229 6.42 -10.62 5.60
C GLY A 229 5.40 -11.38 6.44
N GLU A 230 5.88 -11.96 7.55
CA GLU A 230 5.03 -12.56 8.58
C GLU A 230 4.12 -11.49 9.21
N PRO A 231 2.86 -11.82 9.52
CA PRO A 231 1.93 -10.87 10.13
C PRO A 231 2.35 -10.52 11.56
N ILE A 232 2.09 -9.28 11.96
CA ILE A 232 2.40 -8.70 13.27
C ILE A 232 1.08 -8.29 13.92
N MET A 233 0.84 -8.75 15.15
CA MET A 233 -0.38 -8.42 15.89
C MET A 233 -0.15 -7.18 16.77
N PRO A 234 -1.18 -6.31 16.95
CA PRO A 234 -1.15 -5.33 18.03
C PRO A 234 -1.12 -6.05 19.38
N ASP A 235 -0.30 -5.54 20.30
CA ASP A 235 -0.31 -5.98 21.70
C ASP A 235 -1.40 -5.21 22.47
N LEU A 236 -2.51 -5.88 22.76
CA LEU A 236 -3.64 -5.28 23.47
C LEU A 236 -3.47 -5.26 24.99
N SER A 237 -2.38 -5.82 25.52
CA SER A 237 -2.07 -5.75 26.95
C SER A 237 -1.41 -4.42 27.35
N LEU A 238 -0.88 -3.68 26.37
CA LEU A 238 -0.22 -2.40 26.57
C LEU A 238 -1.19 -1.22 26.43
N PRO A 239 -0.87 -0.05 27.00
CA PRO A 239 -1.58 1.19 26.71
C PRO A 239 -1.61 1.48 25.20
N ARG A 240 -2.77 1.94 24.70
CA ARG A 240 -3.01 2.17 23.25
C ARG A 240 -1.86 2.90 22.54
N LYS A 241 -1.33 3.97 23.14
CA LYS A 241 -0.26 4.79 22.53
C LYS A 241 1.01 3.95 22.30
N GLU A 242 1.40 3.18 23.30
CA GLU A 242 2.59 2.32 23.26
C GLU A 242 2.41 1.17 22.27
N ALA A 243 1.29 0.45 22.34
CA ALA A 243 0.97 -0.63 21.42
C ALA A 243 1.00 -0.21 19.94
N VAL A 244 0.47 0.99 19.64
CA VAL A 244 0.45 1.55 18.28
C VAL A 244 1.87 1.88 17.81
N ASN A 245 2.70 2.49 18.67
CA ASN A 245 4.09 2.81 18.33
C ASN A 245 4.93 1.56 18.08
N ILE A 246 4.84 0.56 18.98
CA ILE A 246 5.53 -0.72 18.82
C ILE A 246 5.10 -1.41 17.53
N LEU A 247 3.80 -1.48 17.24
CA LEU A 247 3.30 -2.09 16.01
C LEU A 247 3.84 -1.38 14.76
N ARG A 248 3.85 -0.05 14.78
CA ARG A 248 4.39 0.79 13.70
C ARG A 248 5.87 0.53 13.46
N GLU A 249 6.69 0.56 14.52
CA GLU A 249 8.13 0.31 14.46
C GLU A 249 8.45 -1.10 13.97
N GLN A 250 7.75 -2.11 14.49
CA GLN A 250 7.92 -3.48 14.05
C GLN A 250 7.58 -3.66 12.57
N CYS A 251 6.51 -3.02 12.09
CA CYS A 251 6.14 -3.06 10.67
C CYS A 251 7.16 -2.31 9.80
N HIS A 252 7.62 -1.13 10.21
CA HIS A 252 8.63 -0.35 9.50
C HIS A 252 9.95 -1.12 9.36
N ARG A 253 10.49 -1.60 10.49
CA ARG A 253 11.69 -2.43 10.51
C ARG A 253 11.55 -3.66 9.61
N LYS A 254 10.38 -4.31 9.62
CA LYS A 254 10.12 -5.46 8.76
C LYS A 254 10.07 -5.10 7.29
N ILE A 255 9.51 -3.94 6.92
CA ILE A 255 9.50 -3.46 5.53
C ILE A 255 10.92 -3.11 5.06
N VAL A 256 11.74 -2.45 5.90
CA VAL A 256 13.16 -2.19 5.62
C VAL A 256 13.91 -3.50 5.34
N GLU A 257 13.76 -4.50 6.21
CA GLU A 257 14.34 -5.84 6.03
C GLU A 257 13.88 -6.50 4.71
N LEU A 258 12.57 -6.49 4.43
CA LEU A 258 12.00 -7.07 3.21
C LEU A 258 12.41 -6.33 1.93
N ALA A 259 12.71 -5.03 2.03
CA ALA A 259 13.26 -4.24 0.94
C ALA A 259 14.71 -4.62 0.62
N GLY A 260 15.39 -5.31 1.55
CA GLY A 260 16.78 -5.72 1.45
C GLY A 260 17.75 -4.63 1.89
N ILE A 261 17.28 -3.60 2.60
CA ILE A 261 18.10 -2.56 3.21
C ILE A 261 18.71 -3.13 4.49
N ARG A 262 20.02 -2.96 4.68
CA ARG A 262 20.67 -3.45 5.90
C ARG A 262 20.33 -2.57 7.10
N GLU A 263 20.47 -3.14 8.28
CA GLU A 263 20.32 -2.39 9.52
C GLU A 263 21.30 -1.21 9.53
N GLY A 264 20.80 -0.02 9.89
CA GLY A 264 21.56 1.23 9.87
C GLY A 264 21.73 1.89 8.49
N GLU A 265 21.38 1.23 7.38
CA GLU A 265 21.50 1.80 6.03
C GLU A 265 20.23 2.58 5.59
N ASN A 266 19.09 2.43 6.28
CA ASN A 266 17.92 3.26 6.02
C ASN A 266 18.12 4.66 6.61
N PRO A 267 18.08 5.73 5.80
CA PRO A 267 18.35 7.10 6.29
C PRO A 267 17.22 7.66 7.16
N TYR A 268 16.06 7.01 7.19
CA TYR A 268 14.90 7.48 7.93
C TYR A 268 14.67 6.70 9.22
N PRO A 269 14.29 7.40 10.31
CA PRO A 269 13.66 6.75 11.45
C PRO A 269 12.25 6.26 11.07
N CYS A 270 11.65 5.48 11.95
CA CYS A 270 10.27 5.03 11.75
C CYS A 270 9.24 6.16 11.90
N GLU A 271 9.51 7.15 12.75
CA GLU A 271 8.56 8.20 13.12
C GLU A 271 8.55 9.33 12.11
N GLY A 272 7.34 9.70 11.66
CA GLY A 272 7.14 10.74 10.66
C GLY A 272 6.04 11.72 11.05
N ASP A 273 5.67 11.79 12.33
CA ASP A 273 4.55 12.57 12.84
C ASP A 273 4.86 13.23 14.19
#